data_AF-A0A7C8HLA7-F1
#
_entry.id   AF-A0A7C8HLA7-F1
#
_cell.length_a   1.000
_cell.length_b   1.000
_cell.length_c   1.000
_cell.angle_alpha   90.00
_cell.angle_beta   90.00
_cell.angle_gamma   90.00
#
_symmetry.space_group_name_H-M   'P 1'
#
loop_
_entity.id
_entity.type
_entity.pdbx_description
1 polymer ?
#
loop_
_entity_poly.entity_id
_entity_poly.type
_entity_poly.pdbx_seq_one_letter_code
_entity_poly.pdbx_strand_id
1 'polypeptide(L)'
;GGARPPADFSADPFDWDQAKRNPAPRGNTTLAVVATDIALTPAQARRVAVMAQDGLSRAIRPVHTPFDGDCVFVLSTGARPLADPAPVSLTVVGAAAADCLARATARGVFEARPLAGERSWADLA
;
A
#
# COMPACT_ATOMS: atom_id res chain seq x y z
N GLY A 1 0.56 -9.29 9.78
CA GLY A 1 1.83 -8.79 10.36
C GLY A 1 1.98 -9.23 11.80
N GLY A 2 2.26 -10.52 12.02
CA GLY A 2 2.49 -11.06 13.37
C GLY A 2 3.09 -12.47 13.34
N ALA A 3 2.65 -13.31 12.40
CA ALA A 3 3.27 -14.59 12.08
C ALA A 3 3.13 -14.90 10.59
N ARG A 4 3.97 -15.79 10.07
CA ARG A 4 3.79 -16.38 8.73
C ARG A 4 2.56 -17.30 8.79
N PRO A 5 1.67 -17.29 7.78
CA PRO A 5 0.60 -18.27 7.70
C PRO A 5 1.15 -19.71 7.80
N PRO A 6 0.37 -20.66 8.35
CA PRO A 6 0.73 -22.07 8.37
C PRO A 6 1.16 -22.58 6.99
N ALA A 7 2.00 -23.62 6.96
CA ALA A 7 2.54 -24.16 5.70
C ALA A 7 1.46 -24.69 4.74
N ASP A 8 0.31 -25.07 5.29
CA ASP A 8 -0.89 -25.56 4.61
C ASP A 8 -1.93 -24.47 4.35
N PHE A 9 -1.66 -23.21 4.68
CA PHE A 9 -2.55 -22.11 4.37
C PHE A 9 -2.72 -21.95 2.86
N SER A 10 -3.96 -22.09 2.41
CA SER A 10 -4.39 -21.83 1.04
C SER A 10 -5.50 -20.78 1.06
N ALA A 11 -5.33 -19.71 0.29
CA ALA A 11 -6.37 -18.73 0.05
C ALA A 11 -6.91 -18.94 -1.37
N ASP A 12 -8.23 -18.99 -1.55
CA ASP A 12 -8.83 -18.98 -2.88
C ASP A 12 -8.50 -17.64 -3.56
N PRO A 13 -7.77 -17.65 -4.69
CA PRO A 13 -7.39 -16.42 -5.36
C PRO A 13 -8.58 -15.63 -5.92
N PHE A 14 -9.80 -16.16 -5.90
CA PHE A 14 -11.02 -15.50 -6.35
C PHE A 14 -12.07 -15.32 -5.23
N ASP A 15 -11.72 -15.67 -3.99
CA ASP A 15 -12.59 -15.37 -2.86
C ASP A 15 -12.36 -13.94 -2.36
N TRP A 16 -13.02 -13.00 -3.04
CA TRP A 16 -12.98 -11.58 -2.72
C TRP A 16 -14.07 -11.13 -1.75
N ASP A 17 -14.84 -12.08 -1.21
CA ASP A 17 -15.99 -11.90 -0.31
C ASP A 17 -16.99 -10.80 -0.77
N GLN A 18 -17.84 -10.29 0.11
CA GLN A 18 -18.77 -9.20 -0.15
C GLN A 18 -18.08 -7.90 -0.56
N ALA A 19 -16.84 -7.68 -0.13
CA ALA A 19 -16.08 -6.44 -0.36
C ALA A 19 -15.98 -6.08 -1.86
N LYS A 20 -16.03 -7.07 -2.75
CA LYS A 20 -15.94 -6.86 -4.21
C LYS A 20 -17.06 -7.53 -5.03
N ARG A 21 -17.89 -8.41 -4.45
CA ARG A 21 -18.99 -9.10 -5.17
C ARG A 21 -20.29 -8.29 -5.25
N ASN A 22 -20.51 -7.32 -4.35
CA ASN A 22 -21.65 -6.38 -4.43
C ASN A 22 -21.22 -4.94 -4.07
N PRO A 23 -20.33 -4.30 -4.86
CA PRO A 23 -19.79 -3.00 -4.51
C PRO A 23 -20.84 -1.91 -4.73
N ALA A 24 -21.15 -1.15 -3.68
CA ALA A 24 -21.70 0.18 -3.90
C ALA A 24 -20.67 1.00 -4.72
N PRO A 25 -21.09 1.84 -5.69
CA PRO A 25 -20.16 2.72 -6.39
C PRO A 25 -19.33 3.53 -5.38
N ARG A 26 -17.99 3.51 -5.50
CA ARG A 26 -17.03 4.13 -4.57
C ARG A 26 -17.00 3.56 -3.15
N GLY A 27 -17.33 2.27 -2.96
CA GLY A 27 -17.39 1.65 -1.64
C GLY A 27 -16.04 1.51 -0.91
N ASN A 28 -14.91 1.47 -1.64
CA ASN A 28 -13.59 1.21 -1.05
C ASN A 28 -12.56 2.23 -1.53
N THR A 29 -11.60 2.61 -0.68
CA THR A 29 -10.55 3.58 -1.02
C THR A 29 -9.34 3.37 -0.12
N THR A 30 -8.15 3.26 -0.71
CA THR A 30 -6.89 3.37 0.04
C THR A 30 -6.23 4.71 -0.25
N LEU A 31 -6.07 5.56 0.77
CA LEU A 31 -5.28 6.78 0.70
C LEU A 31 -3.94 6.56 1.38
N ALA A 32 -2.85 6.88 0.70
CA ALA A 32 -1.51 6.72 1.23
C ALA A 32 -0.63 7.95 0.99
N VAL A 33 0.31 8.16 1.91
CA VAL A 33 1.37 9.15 1.79
C VAL A 33 2.70 8.45 2.04
N VAL A 34 3.66 8.63 1.13
CA VAL A 34 5.05 8.23 1.32
C VAL A 34 5.89 9.49 1.47
N ALA A 35 6.68 9.57 2.53
CA ALA A 35 7.59 10.69 2.77
C ALA A 35 9.05 10.23 2.64
N THR A 36 9.88 11.06 2.04
CA THR A 36 11.33 10.86 1.95
C THR A 36 12.07 12.16 2.20
N ASP A 37 13.32 12.05 2.64
CA ASP A 37 14.22 13.19 2.79
C ASP A 37 15.13 13.39 1.58
N ILE A 38 15.08 12.49 0.59
CA ILE A 38 15.78 12.62 -0.68
C ILE A 38 15.11 13.72 -1.52
N ALA A 39 15.88 14.65 -2.04
CA ALA A 39 15.44 15.72 -2.92
C ALA A 39 14.93 15.15 -4.24
N LEU A 40 13.64 15.37 -4.51
CA LEU A 40 12.97 14.92 -5.73
C LEU A 40 12.36 16.12 -6.44
N THR A 41 12.52 16.18 -7.76
CA THR A 41 11.67 17.03 -8.61
C THR A 41 10.23 16.51 -8.58
N PRO A 42 9.23 17.34 -8.93
CA PRO A 42 7.83 16.88 -9.01
C PRO A 42 7.63 15.66 -9.93
N ALA A 43 8.37 15.58 -11.03
CA ALA A 43 8.32 14.43 -11.94
C ALA A 43 8.89 13.16 -11.30
N GLN A 44 10.00 13.28 -10.57
CA GLN A 44 10.59 12.16 -9.83
C GLN A 44 9.70 11.70 -8.68
N ALA A 45 9.11 12.63 -7.91
CA ALA A 45 8.15 12.32 -6.86
C ALA A 45 6.92 11.58 -7.41
N ARG A 46 6.38 12.05 -8.54
CA ARG A 46 5.30 11.34 -9.25
C ARG A 46 5.72 9.94 -9.69
N ARG A 47 6.96 9.76 -10.17
CA ARG A 47 7.47 8.43 -10.54
C ARG A 47 7.56 7.50 -9.33
N VAL A 48 8.05 7.99 -8.19
CA VAL A 48 8.05 7.23 -6.93
C VAL A 48 6.63 6.90 -6.49
N ALA A 49 5.66 7.80 -6.66
CA ALA A 49 4.26 7.55 -6.31
C ALA A 49 3.65 6.40 -7.14
N VAL A 50 3.96 6.36 -8.44
CA VAL A 50 3.57 5.24 -9.31
C VAL A 50 4.19 3.93 -8.83
N MET A 51 5.49 3.92 -8.53
CA MET A 51 6.16 2.72 -8.03
C MET A 51 5.62 2.27 -6.67
N ALA A 52 5.27 3.21 -5.79
CA ALA A 52 4.73 2.91 -4.48
C ALA A 52 3.40 2.14 -4.54
N GLN A 53 2.59 2.32 -5.60
CA GLN A 53 1.34 1.55 -5.79
C GLN A 53 1.57 0.04 -5.88
N ASP A 54 2.76 -0.42 -6.27
CA ASP A 54 3.12 -1.84 -6.19
C ASP A 54 3.01 -2.37 -4.76
N GLY A 55 3.24 -1.52 -3.76
CA GLY A 55 3.05 -1.85 -2.35
C GLY A 55 1.60 -2.13 -1.98
N LEU A 56 0.65 -1.40 -2.58
CA LEU A 56 -0.78 -1.69 -2.44
C LEU A 56 -1.11 -3.03 -3.08
N SER A 57 -0.60 -3.31 -4.27
CA SER A 57 -0.79 -4.59 -4.97
C SER A 57 -0.22 -5.80 -4.22
N ARG A 58 0.84 -5.61 -3.43
CA ARG A 58 1.42 -6.66 -2.57
C ARG A 58 0.59 -6.92 -1.31
N ALA A 59 -0.16 -5.93 -0.82
CA ALA A 59 -0.87 -6.00 0.46
C ALA A 59 -2.39 -6.15 0.33
N ILE A 60 -2.98 -5.77 -0.82
CA ILE A 60 -4.42 -5.76 -1.07
C ILE A 60 -4.68 -6.51 -2.37
N ARG A 61 -5.66 -7.42 -2.34
CA ARG A 61 -6.02 -8.23 -3.49
C ARG A 61 -7.56 -8.43 -3.53
N PRO A 62 -8.27 -7.98 -4.58
CA PRO A 62 -7.78 -7.18 -5.70
C PRO A 62 -7.73 -5.70 -5.30
N VAL A 63 -6.80 -4.95 -5.90
CA VAL A 63 -6.64 -3.49 -5.71
C VAL A 63 -6.78 -2.78 -7.05
N HIS A 64 -6.96 -1.45 -7.04
CA HIS A 64 -7.11 -0.64 -8.27
C HIS A 64 -8.30 -1.08 -9.14
N THR A 65 -9.34 -1.64 -8.53
CA THR A 65 -10.56 -2.01 -9.24
C THR A 65 -11.34 -0.75 -9.64
N PRO A 66 -12.30 -0.83 -10.59
CA PRO A 66 -13.17 0.30 -10.91
C PRO A 66 -13.98 0.88 -9.74
N PHE A 67 -14.01 0.17 -8.60
CA PHE A 67 -14.71 0.55 -7.38
C PHE A 67 -13.79 1.15 -6.32
N ASP A 68 -12.49 1.26 -6.60
CA ASP A 68 -11.48 1.80 -5.68
C ASP A 68 -11.11 3.25 -6.01
N GLY A 69 -11.03 4.08 -4.96
CA GLY A 69 -10.53 5.45 -5.03
C GLY A 69 -9.03 5.58 -4.72
N ASP A 70 -8.21 4.57 -5.01
CA ASP A 70 -6.83 4.49 -4.52
C ASP A 70 -5.97 5.69 -4.94
N CYS A 71 -5.31 6.32 -3.97
CA CYS A 71 -4.46 7.49 -4.22
C CYS A 71 -3.20 7.45 -3.35
N VAL A 72 -2.04 7.65 -3.98
CA VAL A 72 -0.74 7.71 -3.30
C VAL A 72 -0.09 9.06 -3.57
N PHE A 73 0.23 9.78 -2.50
CA PHE A 73 1.00 11.02 -2.53
C PHE A 73 2.44 10.76 -2.10
N VAL A 74 3.39 11.44 -2.72
CA VAL A 74 4.81 11.42 -2.31
C VAL A 74 5.23 12.82 -1.90
N LEU A 75 5.84 12.91 -0.73
CA LEU A 75 6.41 14.13 -0.18
C LEU A 75 7.93 13.98 -0.05
N SER A 76 8.65 15.04 -0.40
CA SER A 76 10.10 15.13 -0.23
C SER A 76 10.42 16.35 0.63
N THR A 77 11.20 16.17 1.69
CA THR A 77 11.73 17.30 2.47
C THR A 77 12.98 17.92 1.84
N GLY A 78 13.64 17.21 0.91
CA GLY A 78 14.81 17.70 0.19
C GLY A 78 16.09 17.83 1.02
N ALA A 79 16.16 17.23 2.21
CA ALA A 79 17.31 17.35 3.10
C ALA A 79 18.59 16.65 2.57
N ARG A 80 18.46 15.65 1.69
CA ARG A 80 19.57 14.92 1.09
C ARG A 80 19.49 14.95 -0.44
N PRO A 81 20.60 15.16 -1.17
CA PRO A 81 20.57 15.13 -2.63
C PRO A 81 20.25 13.73 -3.14
N LEU A 82 19.56 13.64 -4.28
CA LEU A 82 19.44 12.38 -5.02
C LEU A 82 20.81 12.02 -5.60
N ALA A 83 21.33 10.85 -5.25
CA ALA A 83 22.64 10.40 -5.71
C ALA A 83 22.64 10.06 -7.22
N ASP A 84 23.77 10.26 -7.88
CA ASP A 84 23.98 9.85 -9.25
C ASP A 84 24.41 8.37 -9.38
N PRO A 85 24.03 7.68 -10.47
CA PRO A 85 23.15 8.16 -11.53
C PRO A 85 21.68 8.18 -11.07
N ALA A 86 21.00 9.32 -11.28
CA ALA A 86 19.64 9.55 -10.80
C ALA A 86 18.62 8.41 -11.08
N PRO A 87 18.60 7.73 -12.25
CA PRO A 87 17.67 6.62 -12.49
C PRO A 87 17.84 5.44 -11.51
N VAL A 88 19.08 5.13 -11.12
CA VAL A 88 19.37 4.02 -10.20
C VAL A 88 18.89 4.39 -8.80
N SER A 89 19.24 5.59 -8.33
CA SER A 89 18.80 6.07 -7.01
C SER A 89 17.29 6.21 -6.91
N LEU A 90 16.63 6.70 -7.98
CA LEU A 90 15.17 6.78 -8.02
C LEU A 90 14.52 5.38 -7.97
N THR A 91 15.15 4.38 -8.60
CA THR A 91 14.69 2.99 -8.54
C THR A 91 14.76 2.44 -7.13
N VAL A 92 15.86 2.69 -6.41
CA VAL A 92 16.02 2.29 -5.00
C VAL A 92 14.97 2.96 -4.12
N VAL A 93 14.77 4.28 -4.27
CA VAL A 93 13.75 5.03 -3.50
C VAL A 93 12.35 4.49 -3.79
N GLY A 94 12.00 4.24 -5.05
CA GLY A 94 10.69 3.72 -5.43
C GLY A 94 10.44 2.28 -4.94
N ALA A 95 11.44 1.41 -4.99
CA ALA A 95 11.33 0.06 -4.43
C ALA A 95 11.11 0.09 -2.92
N ALA A 96 11.91 0.90 -2.21
CA ALA A 96 11.74 1.11 -0.77
C ALA A 96 10.37 1.73 -0.43
N ALA A 97 9.85 2.64 -1.25
CA ALA A 97 8.52 3.22 -1.09
C ALA A 97 7.41 2.16 -1.21
N ALA A 98 7.50 1.25 -2.19
CA ALA A 98 6.56 0.16 -2.36
C ALA A 98 6.58 -0.81 -1.17
N ASP A 99 7.76 -1.19 -0.69
CA ASP A 99 7.89 -2.09 0.47
C ASP A 99 7.41 -1.41 1.77
N CYS A 100 7.71 -0.12 1.93
CA CYS A 100 7.21 0.68 3.03
C CYS A 100 5.68 0.74 3.02
N LEU A 101 5.07 0.98 1.86
CA LEU A 101 3.61 1.05 1.75
C LEU A 101 2.96 -0.31 2.01
N ALA A 102 3.50 -1.41 1.48
CA ALA A 102 3.00 -2.75 1.77
C ALA A 102 3.00 -3.05 3.28
N ARG A 103 4.11 -2.69 3.96
CA ARG A 103 4.24 -2.83 5.42
C ARG A 103 3.26 -1.92 6.17
N ALA A 104 3.09 -0.68 5.74
CA ALA A 104 2.17 0.27 6.35
C ALA A 104 0.73 -0.23 6.27
N THR A 105 0.30 -0.75 5.12
CA THR A 105 -1.02 -1.36 4.93
C THR A 105 -1.21 -2.56 5.87
N ALA A 106 -0.26 -3.49 5.89
CA ALA A 106 -0.33 -4.66 6.77
C ALA A 106 -0.36 -4.28 8.26
N ARG A 107 0.37 -3.22 8.64
CA ARG A 107 0.34 -2.68 9.99
C ARG A 107 -1.01 -2.03 10.30
N GLY A 108 -1.59 -1.29 9.37
CA GLY A 108 -2.93 -0.70 9.53
C GLY A 108 -3.99 -1.76 9.85
N VAL A 109 -3.97 -2.89 9.14
CA VAL A 109 -4.86 -4.03 9.41
C VAL A 109 -4.59 -4.64 10.78
N PHE A 110 -3.32 -4.82 11.15
CA PHE A 110 -2.94 -5.42 12.44
C PHE A 110 -3.33 -4.56 13.64
N GLU A 111 -3.20 -3.24 13.53
CA GLU A 111 -3.50 -2.28 14.61
C GLU A 111 -4.99 -1.88 14.64
N ALA A 112 -5.79 -2.33 13.66
CA ALA A 112 -7.21 -2.02 13.57
C ALA A 112 -7.97 -2.57 14.78
N ARG A 113 -8.92 -1.78 15.28
CA ARG A 113 -9.82 -2.17 16.37
C ARG A 113 -11.24 -2.32 15.84
N PRO A 114 -12.06 -3.18 16.46
CA PRO A 114 -13.46 -3.36 16.08
C PRO A 114 -14.22 -2.03 16.16
N LEU A 115 -15.12 -1.79 15.21
CA LEU A 115 -15.94 -0.58 15.17
C LEU A 115 -17.32 -0.89 14.60
N ALA A 116 -18.37 -0.37 15.26
CA ALA A 116 -19.75 -0.44 14.76
C ALA A 116 -20.25 -1.85 14.38
N GLY A 117 -19.79 -2.88 15.09
CA GLY A 117 -20.16 -4.29 14.83
C GLY A 117 -19.27 -5.01 13.82
N GLU A 118 -18.32 -4.30 13.20
CA GLU A 118 -17.30 -4.91 12.35
C GLU A 118 -16.16 -5.50 13.18
N ARG A 119 -15.70 -6.68 12.78
CA ARG A 119 -14.55 -7.36 13.39
C ARG A 119 -13.24 -6.80 12.87
N SER A 120 -12.20 -6.80 13.70
CA SER A 120 -10.83 -6.52 13.25
C SER A 120 -10.04 -7.81 13.04
N TRP A 121 -8.83 -7.68 12.47
CA TRP A 121 -7.92 -8.81 12.32
C TRP A 121 -7.64 -9.53 13.64
N ALA A 122 -7.54 -8.78 14.74
CA ALA A 122 -7.26 -9.34 16.06
C ALA A 122 -8.38 -10.26 16.58
N ASP A 123 -9.63 -10.08 16.14
CA ASP A 123 -10.75 -10.94 16.52
C ASP A 123 -10.75 -12.28 15.76
N LEU A 124 -9.98 -12.37 14.68
CA LEU A 124 -9.91 -13.55 13.80
C LEU A 124 -8.66 -14.40 14.05
N ALA A 125 -7.68 -13.89 14.80
CA ALA A 125 -6.35 -14.46 14.98
C ALA A 125 -6.20 -15.29 16.26
#